data_AF-A0A357LUU2-F1
#
_entry.id   AF-A0A357LUU2-F1
#
_cell.length_a   1.000
_cell.length_b   1.000
_cell.length_c   1.000
_cell.angle_alpha   90.00
_cell.angle_beta   90.00
_cell.angle_gamma   90.00
#
_symmetry.space_group_name_H-M   'P 1'
#
loop_
_entity.id
_entity.type
_entity.pdbx_description
1 polymer ?
#
loop_
_entity_poly.entity_id
_entity_poly.type
_entity_poly.pdbx_seq_one_letter_code
_entity_poly.pdbx_strand_id
1 'polypeptide(L)' 'TGIIAGGPMRAVFEMLGIQDVVAKSVGSQNPYNMIRATIDGLVKEASPRMVAQRRGKKVADILNKDIASSATPEEAVEA' A
#
# COMPACT_ATOMS: atom_id res chain seq x y z
N THR A 1 5.09 1.46 13.42
CA THR A 1 5.69 2.77 13.06
C THR A 1 4.55 3.73 12.69
N GLY A 2 4.72 5.04 12.78
CA GLY A 2 3.65 6.03 12.56
C GLY A 2 3.66 6.62 11.14
N ILE A 3 2.86 7.67 10.90
CA ILE A 3 2.81 8.34 9.58
C ILE A 3 3.96 9.36 9.42
N ILE A 4 4.98 8.95 8.67
CA ILE A 4 6.13 9.78 8.30
C ILE A 4 5.92 10.28 6.87
N ALA A 5 5.21 11.41 6.74
CA ALA A 5 4.90 12.03 5.45
C ALA A 5 4.86 13.55 5.57
N GLY A 6 4.97 14.25 4.42
CA GLY A 6 4.72 15.69 4.35
C GLY A 6 3.26 16.04 4.66
N GLY A 7 2.99 17.23 5.20
CA GLY A 7 1.68 17.63 5.74
C GLY A 7 0.47 17.28 4.85
N PRO A 8 0.45 17.66 3.56
CA PRO A 8 -0.65 17.34 2.68
C PRO A 8 -0.86 15.84 2.44
N MET A 9 0.21 15.05 2.42
CA MET A 9 0.13 13.59 2.26
C MET A 9 -0.29 12.91 3.55
N ARG A 10 0.16 13.41 4.71
CA ARG A 10 -0.24 12.91 6.03
C ARG A 10 -1.75 12.97 6.21
N ALA A 11 -2.39 14.09 5.87
CA ALA A 11 -3.84 14.21 5.96
C ALA A 11 -4.59 13.14 5.14
N VAL A 12 -4.07 12.80 3.95
CA VAL A 12 -4.62 11.74 3.11
C VAL A 12 -4.48 10.38 3.79
N PHE A 13 -3.28 10.06 4.32
CA PHE A 13 -3.04 8.78 4.99
C PHE A 13 -3.85 8.62 6.28
N GLU A 14 -4.01 9.69 7.07
CA GLU A 14 -4.84 9.70 8.27
C GLU A 14 -6.32 9.44 7.95
N MET A 15 -6.86 10.08 6.90
CA MET A 15 -8.24 9.86 6.45
C MET A 15 -8.49 8.44 5.94
N LEU A 16 -7.47 7.80 5.35
CA LEU A 16 -7.55 6.42 4.89
C LEU A 16 -7.39 5.39 6.03
N GLY A 17 -7.06 5.84 7.25
CA GLY A 17 -6.84 4.96 8.40
C GLY A 17 -5.51 4.20 8.35
N ILE A 18 -4.53 4.68 7.56
CA ILE A 18 -3.21 4.06 7.47
C ILE A 18 -2.42 4.43 8.73
N GLN A 19 -2.05 3.43 9.51
CA GLN A 19 -1.35 3.64 10.78
C GLN A 19 0.17 3.82 10.59
N ASP A 20 0.74 3.13 9.61
CA ASP A 20 2.17 3.00 9.42
C ASP A 20 2.56 3.21 7.96
N VAL A 21 3.24 4.32 7.66
CA VAL A 21 3.70 4.61 6.30
C VAL A 21 4.87 5.59 6.33
N VAL A 22 5.83 5.37 5.44
CA VAL A 22 6.94 6.29 5.18
C VAL A 22 6.82 6.78 3.74
N ALA A 23 6.64 8.08 3.56
CA ALA A 23 6.47 8.69 2.25
C ALA A 23 7.29 9.97 2.13
N LYS A 24 7.94 10.14 0.97
CA LYS A 24 8.69 11.34 0.62
C LYS A 24 8.19 11.89 -0.72
N SER A 25 7.88 13.18 -0.77
CA SER A 25 7.65 13.87 -2.04
C SER A 25 9.00 14.08 -2.75
N VAL A 26 9.09 13.57 -3.98
CA VAL A 26 10.24 13.72 -4.89
C VAL A 26 9.77 14.54 -6.08
N GLY A 27 10.22 15.79 -6.19
CA GLY A 27 9.82 16.71 -7.25
C GLY A 27 9.06 17.92 -6.72
N SER A 28 7.78 18.05 -7.05
CA SER A 28 6.98 19.26 -6.76
C SER A 28 6.64 19.39 -5.27
N GLN A 29 6.77 20.62 -4.76
CA GLN A 29 6.36 21.00 -3.40
C GLN A 29 4.92 21.56 -3.35
N ASN A 30 4.23 21.65 -4.49
CA ASN A 30 2.84 22.12 -4.53
C ASN A 30 1.90 21.10 -3.84
N PRO A 31 1.13 21.50 -2.80
CA PRO A 31 0.21 20.63 -2.08
C PRO A 31 -0.77 19.86 -2.98
N TYR A 32 -1.32 20.50 -4.01
CA TYR A 32 -2.27 19.87 -4.92
C TYR A 32 -1.64 18.72 -5.71
N ASN A 33 -0.41 18.91 -6.18
CA ASN A 33 0.31 17.89 -6.93
C ASN A 33 0.74 16.74 -6.02
N MET A 34 1.14 17.03 -4.78
CA MET A 34 1.47 15.99 -3.81
C MET A 34 0.26 15.10 -3.52
N ILE A 35 -0.92 15.67 -3.26
CA ILE A 35 -2.13 14.89 -3.01
C ILE A 35 -2.50 14.02 -4.23
N ARG A 36 -2.45 14.59 -5.44
CA ARG A 36 -2.72 13.84 -6.68
C ARG A 36 -1.74 12.70 -6.88
N ALA A 37 -0.45 12.94 -6.64
CA ALA A 37 0.59 11.92 -6.75
C ALA A 37 0.42 10.82 -5.69
N THR A 38 0.02 11.17 -4.47
CA THR A 38 -0.28 10.19 -3.41
C THR A 38 -1.43 9.28 -3.82
N ILE A 39 -2.53 9.84 -4.33
CA ILE A 39 -3.70 9.06 -4.77
C ILE A 39 -3.32 8.17 -5.96
N ASP A 40 -2.60 8.69 -6.96
CA ASP A 40 -2.13 7.92 -8.11
C ASP A 40 -1.20 6.76 -7.69
N GLY A 41 -0.34 6.98 -6.69
CA GLY A 41 0.50 5.93 -6.11
C GLY A 41 -0.31 4.81 -5.48
N LEU A 42 -1.32 5.15 -4.67
CA LEU A 42 -2.20 4.17 -4.02
C LEU A 42 -3.02 3.36 -5.03
N VAL A 43 -3.50 3.98 -6.11
CA VAL A 43 -4.26 3.29 -7.17
C VAL A 43 -3.40 2.28 -7.93
N LYS A 44 -2.09 2.49 -7.98
CA LYS A 44 -1.14 1.59 -8.65
C LYS A 44 -0.73 0.38 -7.81
N GLU A 45 -1.05 0.37 -6.52
CA GLU A 45 -0.78 -0.80 -5.69
C GLU A 45 -1.60 -2.00 -6.16
N ALA A 46 -1.00 -3.18 -6.09
CA ALA A 46 -1.62 -4.43 -6.49
C ALA A 46 -1.52 -5.44 -5.35
N SER A 47 -2.63 -6.11 -5.05
CA SER A 47 -2.63 -7.17 -4.05
C SER A 47 -1.78 -8.36 -4.52
N PRO A 48 -1.09 -9.06 -3.59
CA PRO A 48 -0.32 -10.26 -3.93
C PRO A 48 -1.14 -11.32 -4.66
N ARG A 49 -2.43 -11.43 -4.32
CA ARG A 49 -3.39 -12.35 -4.98
C ARG A 49 -3.60 -11.99 -6.45
N MET A 50 -3.81 -10.71 -6.76
CA MET A 50 -3.96 -10.26 -8.15
C MET A 50 -2.68 -10.50 -8.97
N VAL A 51 -1.51 -10.25 -8.37
CA VAL A 51 -0.22 -10.49 -9.04
C VAL A 51 -0.02 -11.99 -9.29
N ALA A 52 -0.39 -12.85 -8.33
CA ALA A 52 -0.33 -14.30 -8.45
C ALA A 52 -1.17 -14.84 -9.61
N GLN A 53 -2.42 -14.38 -9.70
CA GLN A 53 -3.33 -14.75 -10.78
C GLN A 53 -2.81 -14.30 -12.15
N ARG A 54 -2.33 -13.05 -12.26
CA ARG A 54 -1.76 -12.52 -13.51
C ARG A 54 -0.51 -13.29 -13.96
N ARG A 55 0.29 -13.78 -13.01
CA ARG A 55 1.55 -14.50 -13.28
C ARG A 55 1.41 -16.03 -13.34
N GLY A 56 0.23 -16.58 -13.05
CA GLY A 56 -0.02 -18.02 -13.02
C GLY A 56 0.78 -18.78 -11.95
N LYS A 57 1.15 -18.12 -10.84
CA LYS A 57 1.93 -18.70 -9.73
C LYS A 57 1.08 -18.76 -8.46
N LYS A 58 1.48 -19.59 -7.49
CA LYS A 58 0.83 -19.59 -6.18
C LYS A 58 1.21 -18.32 -5.42
N VAL A 59 0.31 -17.84 -4.57
CA VAL A 59 0.55 -16.65 -3.72
C VAL A 59 1.78 -16.87 -2.82
N ALA A 60 1.98 -18.11 -2.36
CA ALA A 60 3.15 -18.51 -1.57
C ALA A 60 4.50 -18.39 -2.30
N ASP A 61 4.51 -18.47 -3.63
CA ASP A 61 5.74 -18.32 -4.42
C ASP A 61 6.10 -16.85 -4.70
N ILE A 62 5.19 -15.93 -4.37
CA ILE A 62 5.32 -14.48 -4.60
C ILE A 62 5.60 -13.73 -3.30
N LEU A 63 5.07 -14.22 -2.18
CA LEU A 63 5.33 -13.66 -0.85
C LEU A 63 6.53 -14.37 -0.21
N ASN A 64 7.56 -13.61 0.14
CA ASN A 64 8.66 -14.14 0.96
C ASN A 64 8.14 -14.49 2.36
N LYS A 65 8.68 -15.58 2.92
CA LYS A 65 8.22 -16.22 4.17
C LYS A 65 8.19 -15.27 5.39
N ASP A 66 8.98 -14.20 5.35
CA ASP A 66 9.13 -13.23 6.43
C ASP A 66 7.94 -12.26 6.54
N ILE A 67 7.21 -12.01 5.45
CA ILE A 67 6.01 -11.14 5.42
C ILE A 67 4.73 -11.95 5.72
N ALA A 68 4.77 -13.27 5.52
CA ALA A 68 3.62 -14.16 5.72
C ALA A 68 3.16 -14.27 7.19
N SER A 69 4.00 -13.88 8.16
CA SER A 69 3.71 -13.99 9.60
C SER A 69 2.69 -12.95 10.11
N SER A 70 2.54 -11.81 9.43
CA SER A 70 1.64 -10.71 9.86
C SER A 70 0.32 -10.64 9.09
N ALA A 71 0.16 -11.43 8.03
CA ALA A 71 -1.10 -11.56 7.31
C ALA A 71 -1.84 -12.78 7.86
N THR A 72 -2.65 -12.59 8.90
CA THR A 72 -3.62 -13.60 9.36
C THR A 72 -4.44 -14.04 8.14
N PRO A 73 -4.42 -15.33 7.77
CA PRO A 73 -5.18 -15.84 6.64
C PRO A 73 -6.63 -16.05 7.07
N GLU A 74 -7.42 -14.97 7.21
CA GLU A 74 -8.83 -15.07 7.62
C GLU A 74 -9.88 -14.79 6.53
N GLU A 75 -9.52 -14.57 5.26
CA GLU A 75 -10.51 -14.46 4.17
C GLU A 75 -10.16 -15.31 2.94
N ALA A 76 -9.85 -16.58 3.17
CA ALA A 76 -9.83 -17.60 2.11
C ALA A 76 -10.86 -18.71 2.32
N VAL A 77 -11.77 -18.57 3.30
CA VAL A 77 -12.93 -19.45 3.45
C VAL A 77 -14.18 -18.58 3.35
N GLU A 78 -14.98 -18.89 2.32
CA GLU A 78 -16.38 -18.56 2.10
C GLU A 78 -16.69 -17.61 0.92
N ALA A 79 -17.46 -18.21 -0.03
CA ALA A 79 -18.02 -17.75 -1.30
C ALA A 79 -17.09 -17.73 -2.54
#